data_AF-A0A5K1F3Z1-F1
#
_entry.id   AF-A0A5K1F3Z1-F1
#
_cell.length_a   1.000
_cell.length_b   1.000
_cell.length_c   1.000
_cell.angle_alpha   90.00
_cell.angle_beta   90.00
_cell.angle_gamma   90.00
#
_symmetry.space_group_name_H-M   'P 1'
#
loop_
_entity.id
_entity.type
_entity.pdbx_description
1 polymer ?
#
loop_
_entity_poly.entity_id
_entity_poly.type
_entity_poly.pdbx_seq_one_letter_code
_entity_poly.pdbx_strand_id
1 'polypeptide(L)'
;WKHCEPCNQTGEHLLIHRVDEADNRLSVGDPFPGGFSTTLNNTDLYAVEKEQYLGAKCQVRDRPSPWQFWMVMLKNGNLDTLAGLCPSNGRKVGPFPHESRFPCFGTGCMNQPLMYHNYTTLKGDRLSGSFYGTYDLDGESHLHEDLATTKLSYYSVTWEKQLGKGGWKFHHFLKTNKKYPWLMLYLRADAHEGLSGGYHYQTRGMTKI
;
A
#
# COMPACT_ATOMS: atom_id res chain seq x y z
N TRP A 1 0.74 2.74 -26.10
CA TRP A 1 -0.01 3.94 -26.48
C TRP A 1 -1.49 3.61 -26.65
N LYS A 2 -2.27 3.69 -25.56
CA LYS A 2 -3.73 3.79 -25.59
C LYS A 2 -4.08 4.86 -24.56
N HIS A 3 -4.90 5.82 -25.00
CA HIS A 3 -5.36 6.95 -24.21
C HIS A 3 -6.05 6.47 -22.92
N CYS A 4 -5.64 6.98 -21.77
CA CYS A 4 -6.55 7.08 -20.63
C CYS A 4 -7.52 8.21 -20.95
N GLU A 5 -8.78 7.87 -21.17
CA GLU A 5 -9.86 8.86 -21.17
C GLU A 5 -9.86 9.62 -19.83
N PRO A 6 -10.08 10.94 -19.81
CA PRO A 6 -10.18 11.69 -18.57
C PRO A 6 -11.41 11.20 -17.78
N CYS A 7 -11.17 10.58 -16.63
CA CYS A 7 -12.24 10.21 -15.71
C CYS A 7 -12.99 11.47 -15.24
N ASN A 8 -14.22 11.63 -15.74
CA ASN A 8 -15.30 12.52 -15.29
C ASN A 8 -14.93 13.96 -14.90
N GLN A 9 -15.00 14.83 -15.91
CA GLN A 9 -15.04 16.28 -15.77
C GLN A 9 -16.41 16.74 -15.25
N THR A 10 -16.56 16.88 -13.94
CA THR A 10 -17.65 17.67 -13.34
C THR A 10 -17.12 18.49 -12.15
N GLY A 11 -16.38 19.57 -12.46
CA GLY A 11 -15.96 20.60 -11.49
C GLY A 11 -14.60 21.24 -11.83
N GLU A 12 -14.34 22.43 -11.29
CA GLU A 12 -13.08 23.21 -11.43
C GLU A 12 -11.80 22.51 -10.91
N HIS A 13 -11.89 21.26 -10.45
CA HIS A 13 -10.81 20.51 -9.82
C HIS A 13 -10.53 19.20 -10.54
N LEU A 14 -9.25 18.87 -10.73
CA LEU A 14 -8.80 17.66 -11.42
C LEU A 14 -8.04 16.75 -10.45
N LEU A 15 -8.61 15.59 -10.14
CA LEU A 15 -7.92 14.56 -9.37
C LEU A 15 -6.90 13.83 -10.25
N ILE A 16 -5.63 13.95 -9.91
CA ILE A 16 -4.53 13.27 -10.60
C ILE A 16 -3.92 12.21 -9.69
N HIS A 17 -3.96 10.95 -10.16
CA HIS A 17 -3.19 9.84 -9.60
C HIS A 17 -1.81 9.82 -10.26
N ARG A 18 -0.74 9.97 -9.45
CA ARG A 18 0.63 9.96 -9.96
C ARG A 18 1.16 8.56 -10.26
N VAL A 19 0.60 7.57 -9.58
CA VAL A 19 0.88 6.14 -9.76
C VAL A 19 -0.39 5.49 -10.28
N ASP A 20 -0.29 4.76 -11.37
CA ASP A 20 -1.39 4.05 -11.99
C ASP A 20 -1.25 2.52 -11.84
N GLU A 21 -2.21 1.79 -12.39
CA GLU A 21 -2.24 0.33 -12.33
C GLU A 21 -1.09 -0.32 -13.11
N ALA A 22 -0.60 0.31 -14.19
CA ALA A 22 0.54 -0.20 -14.93
C ALA A 22 1.82 -0.09 -14.10
N ASP A 23 2.01 1.02 -13.38
CA ASP A 23 3.10 1.19 -12.44
C ASP A 23 3.06 0.16 -11.30
N ASN A 24 1.87 -0.09 -10.75
CA ASN A 24 1.69 -1.07 -9.67
C ASN A 24 2.06 -2.48 -10.15
N ARG A 25 1.72 -2.83 -11.40
CA ARG A 25 1.95 -4.15 -12.00
C ARG A 25 3.39 -4.41 -12.44
N LEU A 26 4.25 -3.41 -12.51
CA LEU A 26 5.66 -3.58 -12.87
C LEU A 26 6.32 -4.66 -12.03
N SER A 27 6.90 -5.66 -12.69
CA SER A 27 7.52 -6.82 -12.07
C SER A 27 8.90 -7.12 -12.68
N VAL A 28 9.68 -7.98 -12.04
CA VAL A 28 10.99 -8.39 -12.55
C VAL A 28 10.85 -8.91 -13.98
N GLY A 29 11.63 -8.35 -14.90
CA GLY A 29 11.54 -8.60 -16.34
C GLY A 29 10.83 -7.48 -17.12
N ASP A 30 10.01 -6.66 -16.46
CA ASP A 30 9.33 -5.53 -17.08
C ASP A 30 10.23 -4.28 -17.08
N PRO A 31 10.46 -3.63 -18.24
CA PRO A 31 11.20 -2.38 -18.28
C PRO A 31 10.39 -1.22 -17.67
N PHE A 32 11.07 -0.34 -16.92
CA PHE A 32 10.45 0.89 -16.43
C PHE A 32 10.12 1.84 -17.60
N PRO A 33 8.95 2.50 -17.58
CA PRO A 33 8.61 3.51 -18.59
C PRO A 33 9.66 4.61 -18.69
N GLY A 34 10.22 4.81 -19.89
CA GLY A 34 11.17 5.89 -20.18
C GLY A 34 12.64 5.61 -19.86
N GLY A 35 13.02 4.36 -19.55
CA GLY A 35 14.42 4.01 -19.31
C GLY A 35 14.76 2.54 -19.53
N PHE A 36 16.05 2.23 -19.47
CA PHE A 36 16.56 0.86 -19.44
C PHE A 36 16.79 0.47 -17.98
N SER A 37 16.08 -0.55 -17.49
CA SER A 37 16.43 -1.16 -16.20
C SER A 37 17.67 -2.01 -16.41
N THR A 38 18.72 -1.75 -15.63
CA THR A 38 19.91 -2.60 -15.62
C THR A 38 19.71 -3.88 -14.81
N THR A 39 18.54 -4.02 -14.17
CA THR A 39 18.27 -5.02 -13.14
C THR A 39 17.08 -5.92 -13.50
N LEU A 40 16.73 -6.01 -14.79
CA LEU A 40 15.57 -6.78 -15.28
C LEU A 40 15.55 -8.23 -14.80
N ASN A 41 16.71 -8.84 -14.53
CA ASN A 41 16.82 -10.24 -14.12
C ASN A 41 17.14 -10.43 -12.63
N ASN A 42 17.20 -9.35 -11.83
CA ASN A 42 17.55 -9.43 -10.41
C ASN A 42 16.43 -8.80 -9.57
N THR A 43 15.70 -9.65 -8.84
CA THR A 43 14.57 -9.24 -8.00
C THR A 43 14.92 -8.21 -6.95
N ASP A 44 16.06 -8.39 -6.27
CA ASP A 44 16.46 -7.52 -5.17
C ASP A 44 16.78 -6.11 -5.68
N LEU A 45 17.51 -6.03 -6.79
CA LEU A 45 17.86 -4.76 -7.41
C LEU A 45 16.65 -4.10 -8.10
N TYR A 46 15.77 -4.89 -8.71
CA TYR A 46 14.53 -4.40 -9.32
C TYR A 46 13.61 -3.75 -8.29
N ALA A 47 13.48 -4.34 -7.09
CA ALA A 47 12.67 -3.76 -6.02
C ALA A 47 13.17 -2.36 -5.62
N VAL A 48 14.49 -2.17 -5.53
CA VAL A 48 15.12 -0.87 -5.24
C VAL A 48 14.89 0.13 -6.38
N GLU A 49 15.08 -0.28 -7.63
CA GLU A 49 14.80 0.58 -8.79
C GLU A 49 13.31 0.97 -8.86
N LYS A 50 12.39 0.05 -8.57
CA LYS A 50 10.94 0.33 -8.54
C LYS A 50 10.59 1.35 -7.44
N GLU A 51 11.18 1.24 -6.25
CA GLU A 51 10.99 2.23 -5.18
C GLU A 51 11.45 3.63 -5.65
N GLN A 52 12.62 3.73 -6.30
CA GLN A 52 13.13 4.98 -6.85
C GLN A 52 12.25 5.55 -7.96
N TYR A 53 11.79 4.69 -8.88
CA TYR A 53 10.88 5.07 -9.97
C TYR A 53 9.56 5.65 -9.44
N LEU A 54 8.90 4.95 -8.51
CA LEU A 54 7.66 5.42 -7.88
C LEU A 54 7.89 6.72 -7.09
N GLY A 55 9.01 6.80 -6.37
CA GLY A 55 9.43 8.01 -5.64
C GLY A 55 9.58 9.22 -6.57
N ALA A 56 10.21 9.04 -7.73
CA ALA A 56 10.40 10.10 -8.73
C ALA A 56 9.06 10.59 -9.33
N LYS A 57 8.09 9.70 -9.58
CA LYS A 57 6.75 10.08 -10.08
C LYS A 57 5.95 10.91 -9.07
N CYS A 58 6.15 10.64 -7.79
CA CYS A 58 5.52 11.37 -6.69
C CYS A 58 6.32 12.62 -6.25
N GLN A 59 7.52 12.83 -6.81
CA GLN A 59 8.32 14.02 -6.54
C GLN A 59 7.69 15.24 -7.22
N VAL A 60 7.28 16.23 -6.43
CA VAL A 60 6.73 17.48 -6.97
C VAL A 60 7.42 18.67 -6.34
N ARG A 61 7.96 19.56 -7.18
CA ARG A 61 8.38 20.91 -6.78
C ARG A 61 7.14 21.81 -6.82
N ASP A 62 6.45 21.99 -5.69
CA ASP A 62 5.21 22.77 -5.65
C ASP A 62 5.16 23.81 -4.52
N ARG A 63 4.44 24.91 -4.77
CA ARG A 63 4.10 25.97 -3.81
C ARG A 63 2.64 26.40 -4.00
N PRO A 64 1.80 26.46 -2.95
CA PRO A 64 2.07 26.01 -1.58
C PRO A 64 2.08 24.47 -1.47
N SER A 65 2.59 23.94 -0.37
CA SER A 65 2.90 22.52 -0.22
C SER A 65 1.90 21.69 0.62
N PRO A 66 0.56 21.84 0.53
CA PRO A 66 -0.30 20.96 1.30
C PRO A 66 -0.48 19.61 0.59
N TRP A 67 0.41 18.68 0.88
CA TRP A 67 0.15 17.25 0.65
C TRP A 67 -0.59 16.71 1.86
N GLN A 68 -1.62 15.91 1.61
CA GLN A 68 -2.23 15.11 2.65
C GLN A 68 -1.80 13.67 2.41
N PHE A 69 -1.02 13.15 3.34
CA PHE A 69 -0.48 11.81 3.27
C PHE A 69 -0.99 10.99 4.44
N TRP A 70 -1.48 9.82 4.11
CA TRP A 70 -1.79 8.79 5.06
C TRP A 70 -1.47 7.45 4.40
N MET A 71 -1.01 6.50 5.20
CA MET A 71 -0.72 5.14 4.80
C MET A 71 -1.63 4.21 5.57
N VAL A 72 -2.12 3.18 4.88
CA VAL A 72 -2.69 2.01 5.50
C VAL A 72 -1.60 0.96 5.55
N MET A 73 -1.23 0.57 6.76
CA MET A 73 -0.23 -0.46 7.00
C MET A 73 -0.92 -1.65 7.66
N LEU A 74 -0.87 -2.78 6.98
CA LEU A 74 -1.23 -4.06 7.57
C LEU A 74 0.01 -4.66 8.18
N LYS A 75 -0.03 -4.92 9.49
CA LYS A 75 1.02 -5.66 10.18
C LYS A 75 0.43 -6.94 10.73
N ASN A 76 1.25 -7.97 10.74
CA ASN A 76 0.96 -9.14 11.54
C ASN A 76 2.30 -9.75 11.98
N GLY A 77 2.33 -10.21 13.23
CA GLY A 77 3.53 -10.69 13.91
C GLY A 77 4.00 -12.08 13.48
N ASN A 78 3.35 -12.74 12.51
CA ASN A 78 3.70 -14.09 12.08
C ASN A 78 4.68 -14.10 10.89
N LEU A 79 5.93 -13.67 11.13
CA LEU A 79 7.00 -13.63 10.13
C LEU A 79 8.06 -14.71 10.40
N ASP A 80 8.53 -15.38 9.34
CA ASP A 80 9.69 -16.26 9.41
C ASP A 80 10.96 -15.40 9.58
N THR A 81 11.44 -15.32 10.82
CA THR A 81 12.63 -14.56 11.21
C THR A 81 13.93 -15.19 10.73
N LEU A 82 13.92 -16.47 10.33
CA LEU A 82 15.06 -17.16 9.73
C LEU A 82 15.19 -16.86 8.24
N ALA A 83 14.13 -16.45 7.55
CA ALA A 83 14.16 -16.17 6.12
C ALA A 83 15.20 -15.08 5.77
N GLY A 84 15.46 -14.13 6.68
CA GLY A 84 16.57 -13.17 6.56
C GLY A 84 16.58 -12.40 5.23
N LEU A 85 15.39 -12.20 4.63
CA LEU A 85 15.25 -11.72 3.25
C LEU A 85 15.60 -10.25 3.10
N CYS A 86 15.25 -9.44 4.11
CA CYS A 86 15.46 -8.00 4.05
C CYS A 86 16.85 -7.63 4.58
N PRO A 87 17.72 -7.01 3.76
CA PRO A 87 19.00 -6.49 4.23
C PRO A 87 18.79 -5.30 5.18
N SER A 88 19.68 -5.13 6.17
CA SER A 88 19.76 -3.91 6.98
C SER A 88 20.68 -2.93 6.28
N ASN A 89 20.10 -1.85 5.73
CA ASN A 89 20.85 -0.81 5.00
C ASN A 89 21.75 -1.40 3.90
N GLY A 90 21.21 -2.31 3.08
CA GLY A 90 21.94 -2.97 1.99
C GLY A 90 22.94 -4.05 2.42
N ARG A 91 23.07 -4.33 3.73
CA ARG A 91 23.87 -5.45 4.22
C ARG A 91 22.97 -6.63 4.55
N LYS A 92 23.33 -7.82 4.05
CA LYS A 92 22.63 -9.05 4.43
C LYS A 92 22.69 -9.21 5.95
N VAL A 93 21.54 -9.45 6.57
CA VAL A 93 21.40 -9.65 8.01
C VAL A 93 20.56 -10.90 8.28
N GLY A 94 20.71 -11.45 9.48
CA GLY A 94 20.08 -12.71 9.86
C GLY A 94 20.87 -13.95 9.40
N PRO A 95 20.31 -15.16 9.63
CA PRO A 95 18.99 -15.43 10.20
C PRO A 95 18.85 -14.92 11.64
N PHE A 96 17.67 -14.42 12.00
CA PHE A 96 17.41 -13.96 13.37
C PHE A 96 16.88 -15.12 14.20
N PRO A 97 17.38 -15.34 15.43
CA PRO A 97 16.89 -16.40 16.28
C PRO A 97 15.38 -16.23 16.55
N HIS A 98 14.65 -17.34 16.57
CA HIS A 98 13.21 -17.33 16.85
C HIS A 98 12.91 -16.64 18.18
N GLU A 99 12.08 -15.60 18.14
CA GLU A 99 11.50 -15.00 19.34
C GLU A 99 10.22 -15.75 19.74
N SER A 100 10.13 -16.16 21.01
CA SER A 100 8.94 -16.83 21.57
C SER A 100 7.65 -16.01 21.47
N ARG A 101 7.77 -14.69 21.29
CA ARG A 101 6.65 -13.74 21.14
C ARG A 101 5.99 -13.78 19.76
N PHE A 102 6.72 -14.22 18.74
CA PHE A 102 6.27 -14.23 17.35
C PHE A 102 6.39 -15.64 16.75
N PRO A 103 5.49 -16.54 17.18
CA PRO A 103 5.56 -17.94 16.78
C PRO A 103 5.29 -18.15 15.28
N CYS A 104 6.34 -18.39 14.47
CA CYS A 104 6.19 -18.99 13.14
C CYS A 104 6.20 -20.51 13.32
N PHE A 105 5.04 -21.14 13.29
CA PHE A 105 4.89 -22.58 13.56
C PHE A 105 4.35 -23.35 12.35
N GLY A 106 5.10 -23.39 11.26
CA GLY A 106 4.92 -24.35 10.16
C GLY A 106 4.42 -23.78 8.82
N THR A 107 3.85 -24.66 7.99
CA THR A 107 3.25 -24.32 6.69
C THR A 107 2.14 -23.29 6.91
N GLY A 108 2.35 -22.03 6.48
CA GLY A 108 1.45 -20.91 6.80
C GLY A 108 2.08 -19.73 7.56
N CYS A 109 3.42 -19.66 7.65
CA CYS A 109 4.10 -18.37 7.78
C CYS A 109 3.55 -17.40 6.72
N MET A 110 3.24 -16.15 7.11
CA MET A 110 2.31 -15.32 6.35
C MET A 110 2.76 -15.01 4.93
N ASN A 111 1.83 -15.16 3.99
CA ASN A 111 1.94 -14.60 2.65
C ASN A 111 1.57 -13.11 2.63
N GLN A 112 1.91 -12.42 1.53
CA GLN A 112 1.34 -11.09 1.25
C GLN A 112 -0.19 -11.21 1.14
N PRO A 113 -0.96 -10.24 1.67
CA PRO A 113 -2.41 -10.31 1.58
C PRO A 113 -2.88 -10.14 0.14
N LEU A 114 -4.07 -10.67 -0.16
CA LEU A 114 -4.86 -10.15 -1.26
C LEU A 114 -5.26 -8.72 -0.90
N MET A 115 -4.99 -7.78 -1.79
CA MET A 115 -5.25 -6.36 -1.60
C MET A 115 -5.95 -5.79 -2.82
N TYR A 116 -7.12 -5.21 -2.59
CA TYR A 116 -7.93 -4.57 -3.60
C TYR A 116 -7.98 -3.08 -3.31
N HIS A 117 -7.78 -2.29 -4.37
CA HIS A 117 -7.77 -0.84 -4.29
C HIS A 117 -8.91 -0.26 -5.13
N ASN A 118 -9.87 0.35 -4.45
CA ASN A 118 -10.80 1.27 -5.08
C ASN A 118 -10.13 2.65 -5.06
N TYR A 119 -9.55 3.02 -6.20
CA TYR A 119 -8.87 4.29 -6.38
C TYR A 119 -9.74 5.47 -5.92
N THR A 120 -9.08 6.46 -5.33
CA THR A 120 -9.79 7.68 -4.92
C THR A 120 -10.45 8.31 -6.14
N THR A 121 -11.72 8.66 -6.01
CA THR A 121 -12.47 9.40 -7.04
C THR A 121 -12.96 10.71 -6.46
N LEU A 122 -13.06 11.73 -7.31
CA LEU A 122 -13.70 13.00 -6.98
C LEU A 122 -15.10 12.99 -7.61
N LYS A 123 -16.14 13.12 -6.79
CA LYS A 123 -17.53 13.26 -7.24
C LYS A 123 -18.10 14.54 -6.63
N GLY A 124 -18.33 15.56 -7.47
CA GLY A 124 -18.64 16.90 -6.98
C GLY A 124 -17.49 17.45 -6.14
N ASP A 125 -17.74 17.75 -4.87
CA ASP A 125 -16.75 18.23 -3.91
C ASP A 125 -16.24 17.14 -2.95
N ARG A 126 -16.59 15.87 -3.17
CA ARG A 126 -16.22 14.76 -2.27
C ARG A 126 -15.21 13.81 -2.91
N LEU A 127 -14.08 13.64 -2.23
CA LEU A 127 -13.12 12.57 -2.47
C LEU A 127 -13.53 11.33 -1.69
N SER A 128 -13.47 10.16 -2.32
CA SER A 128 -13.63 8.89 -1.61
C SER A 128 -12.88 7.75 -2.29
N GLY A 129 -12.35 6.83 -1.50
CA GLY A 129 -11.69 5.61 -1.96
C GLY A 129 -11.65 4.54 -0.87
N SER A 130 -11.12 3.36 -1.20
CA SER A 130 -10.95 2.30 -0.20
C SER A 130 -9.87 1.27 -0.54
N PHE A 131 -9.35 0.63 0.50
CA PHE A 131 -8.59 -0.61 0.44
C PHE A 131 -9.36 -1.70 1.16
N TYR A 132 -9.35 -2.91 0.65
CA TYR A 132 -9.91 -4.06 1.33
C TYR A 132 -9.21 -5.34 0.88
N GLY A 133 -9.37 -6.42 1.66
CA GLY A 133 -8.78 -7.70 1.29
C GLY A 133 -8.67 -8.68 2.45
N THR A 134 -7.84 -9.70 2.26
CA THR A 134 -7.71 -10.83 3.17
C THR A 134 -6.30 -11.42 3.12
N TYR A 135 -5.87 -12.05 4.21
CA TYR A 135 -4.67 -12.90 4.25
C TYR A 135 -4.97 -14.37 3.91
N ASP A 136 -6.26 -14.73 3.80
CA ASP A 136 -6.70 -16.05 3.37
C ASP A 136 -6.70 -16.10 1.84
N LEU A 137 -5.57 -16.49 1.24
CA LEU A 137 -5.38 -16.48 -0.22
C LEU A 137 -6.36 -17.38 -0.98
N ASP A 138 -6.82 -18.44 -0.34
CA ASP A 138 -7.85 -19.36 -0.81
C ASP A 138 -9.28 -18.82 -0.63
N GLY A 139 -9.42 -17.66 0.03
CA GLY A 139 -10.69 -17.03 0.37
C GLY A 139 -11.19 -16.01 -0.65
N GLU A 140 -10.49 -15.79 -1.77
CA GLU A 140 -10.84 -14.73 -2.74
C GLU A 140 -12.31 -14.80 -3.19
N SER A 141 -12.79 -16.00 -3.54
CA SER A 141 -14.17 -16.22 -3.99
C SER A 141 -15.23 -15.86 -2.95
N HIS A 142 -14.85 -15.79 -1.67
CA HIS A 142 -15.76 -15.53 -0.56
C HIS A 142 -15.72 -14.07 -0.08
N LEU A 143 -14.91 -13.20 -0.71
CA LEU A 143 -14.84 -11.76 -0.35
C LEU A 143 -16.14 -11.00 -0.65
N HIS A 144 -16.99 -11.54 -1.52
CA HIS A 144 -18.29 -10.97 -1.89
C HIS A 144 -19.47 -11.60 -1.13
N GLU A 145 -19.20 -12.61 -0.30
CA GLU A 145 -20.21 -13.24 0.55
C GLU A 145 -20.40 -12.47 1.86
N ASP A 146 -21.41 -12.87 2.64
CA ASP A 146 -21.65 -12.26 3.95
C ASP A 146 -20.45 -12.48 4.89
N LEU A 147 -19.70 -11.39 5.09
CA LEU A 147 -18.54 -11.35 5.98
C LEU A 147 -18.87 -11.75 7.42
N ALA A 148 -20.13 -11.72 7.86
CA ALA A 148 -20.51 -12.21 9.18
C ALA A 148 -20.46 -13.74 9.28
N THR A 149 -20.74 -14.45 8.18
CA THR A 149 -20.84 -15.92 8.16
C THR A 149 -19.56 -16.60 7.69
N THR A 150 -18.74 -15.91 6.89
CA THR A 150 -17.45 -16.44 6.43
C THR A 150 -16.43 -16.54 7.56
N LYS A 151 -15.51 -17.51 7.52
CA LYS A 151 -14.42 -17.67 8.52
C LYS A 151 -13.12 -16.94 8.14
N LEU A 152 -13.21 -16.04 7.17
CA LEU A 152 -12.06 -15.31 6.64
C LEU A 152 -11.59 -14.22 7.61
N SER A 153 -10.28 -14.03 7.64
CA SER A 153 -9.71 -12.75 8.02
C SER A 153 -10.06 -11.73 6.95
N TYR A 154 -10.40 -10.51 7.35
CA TYR A 154 -10.81 -9.48 6.42
C TYR A 154 -10.43 -8.12 6.97
N TYR A 155 -9.97 -7.24 6.09
CA TYR A 155 -9.78 -5.83 6.42
C TYR A 155 -10.46 -4.95 5.37
N SER A 156 -10.89 -3.79 5.82
CA SER A 156 -11.35 -2.71 4.95
C SER A 156 -10.96 -1.38 5.58
N VAL A 157 -10.50 -0.46 4.74
CA VAL A 157 -10.31 0.95 5.08
C VAL A 157 -10.97 1.77 3.99
N THR A 158 -11.95 2.58 4.35
CA THR A 158 -12.51 3.59 3.46
C THR A 158 -12.11 4.97 3.95
N TRP A 159 -11.97 5.90 3.03
CA TRP A 159 -11.67 7.29 3.33
C TRP A 159 -12.59 8.22 2.54
N GLU A 160 -12.93 9.34 3.15
CA GLU A 160 -13.64 10.42 2.50
C GLU A 160 -13.11 11.79 2.94
N LYS A 161 -13.20 12.77 2.05
CA LYS A 161 -12.88 14.17 2.34
C LYS A 161 -13.72 15.10 1.47
N GLN A 162 -14.18 16.20 2.05
CA GLN A 162 -14.81 17.29 1.30
C GLN A 162 -13.76 18.35 0.94
N LEU A 163 -13.77 18.85 -0.29
CA LEU A 163 -12.86 19.91 -0.73
C LEU A 163 -13.15 21.21 0.04
N GLY A 164 -12.09 21.91 0.42
CA GLY A 164 -12.19 23.18 1.15
C GLY A 164 -12.77 23.09 2.57
N LYS A 165 -13.11 21.89 3.08
CA LYS A 165 -13.74 21.70 4.39
C LYS A 165 -13.14 20.52 5.16
N GLY A 166 -12.80 20.75 6.42
CA GLY A 166 -12.41 19.71 7.36
C GLY A 166 -11.16 18.90 6.95
N GLY A 167 -11.06 17.69 7.50
CA GLY A 167 -9.99 16.72 7.22
C GLY A 167 -10.53 15.42 6.63
N TRP A 168 -9.63 14.43 6.45
CA TRP A 168 -10.04 13.08 6.05
C TRP A 168 -10.82 12.39 7.17
N LYS A 169 -11.91 11.72 6.79
CA LYS A 169 -12.62 10.76 7.65
C LYS A 169 -12.28 9.37 7.18
N PHE A 170 -11.94 8.50 8.13
CA PHE A 170 -11.60 7.11 7.86
C PHE A 170 -12.56 6.19 8.57
N HIS A 171 -13.04 5.18 7.86
CA HIS A 171 -13.70 4.03 8.47
C HIS A 171 -12.82 2.83 8.23
N HIS A 172 -12.56 2.07 9.29
CA HIS A 172 -11.76 0.87 9.19
C HIS A 172 -12.48 -0.30 9.86
N PHE A 173 -12.28 -1.48 9.31
CA PHE A 173 -12.81 -2.72 9.82
C PHE A 173 -11.72 -3.78 9.76
N LEU A 174 -11.59 -4.55 10.82
CA LEU A 174 -10.65 -5.65 10.91
C LEU A 174 -11.32 -6.85 11.57
N LYS A 175 -11.30 -7.97 10.85
CA LYS A 175 -11.73 -9.26 11.34
C LYS A 175 -10.57 -10.22 11.24
N THR A 176 -10.28 -10.91 12.33
CA THR A 176 -9.25 -11.93 12.40
C THR A 176 -9.88 -13.32 12.40
N ASN A 177 -9.07 -14.33 12.08
CA ASN A 177 -9.44 -15.73 12.26
C ASN A 177 -8.33 -16.47 13.02
N LYS A 178 -8.53 -17.76 13.27
CA LYS A 178 -7.55 -18.57 14.03
C LYS A 178 -6.19 -18.69 13.34
N LYS A 179 -6.13 -18.52 12.01
CA LYS A 179 -4.89 -18.57 11.22
C LYS A 179 -4.09 -17.26 11.36
N TYR A 180 -4.79 -16.13 11.48
CA TYR A 180 -4.20 -14.79 11.61
C TYR A 180 -4.71 -14.05 12.85
N PRO A 181 -4.48 -14.58 14.07
CA PRO A 181 -5.04 -14.00 15.29
C PRO A 181 -4.41 -12.64 15.66
N TRP A 182 -3.20 -12.37 15.16
CA TRP A 182 -2.41 -11.15 15.43
C TRP A 182 -2.41 -10.16 14.27
N LEU A 183 -3.45 -10.20 13.43
CA LEU A 183 -3.60 -9.23 12.36
C LEU A 183 -3.91 -7.85 12.95
N MET A 184 -3.18 -6.84 12.48
CA MET A 184 -3.29 -5.45 12.93
C MET A 184 -3.40 -4.52 11.72
N LEU A 185 -4.30 -3.54 11.84
CA LEU A 185 -4.55 -2.53 10.83
C LEU A 185 -4.14 -1.17 11.41
N TYR A 186 -3.10 -0.58 10.84
CA TYR A 186 -2.60 0.73 11.22
C TYR A 186 -2.96 1.74 10.16
N LEU A 187 -3.73 2.74 10.55
CA LEU A 187 -3.79 3.99 9.81
C LEU A 187 -2.73 4.93 10.35
N ARG A 188 -1.89 5.44 9.47
CA ARG A 188 -0.81 6.35 9.83
C ARG A 188 -0.92 7.60 8.98
N ALA A 189 -0.98 8.77 9.60
CA ALA A 189 -0.76 10.04 8.92
C ALA A 189 0.68 10.47 9.20
N ASP A 190 1.53 10.62 8.18
CA ASP A 190 2.87 11.18 8.41
C ASP A 190 2.86 12.71 8.33
N ALA A 191 3.79 13.28 9.08
CA ALA A 191 4.08 14.69 9.04
C ALA A 191 4.68 15.06 7.67
N HIS A 192 4.47 16.30 7.26
CA HIS A 192 5.02 16.87 6.02
C HIS A 192 6.56 16.97 6.04
N GLU A 193 7.18 16.82 7.22
CA GLU A 193 8.62 16.79 7.44
C GLU A 193 8.97 15.78 8.55
N GLY A 194 10.18 15.22 8.51
CA GLY A 194 10.70 14.30 9.53
C GLY A 194 10.73 12.82 9.10
N LEU A 195 11.01 11.95 10.07
CA LEU A 195 11.10 10.50 9.87
C LEU A 195 9.71 9.91 9.62
N SER A 196 9.48 9.40 8.42
CA SER A 196 8.21 8.79 8.04
C SER A 196 8.23 7.30 8.40
N GLY A 197 7.67 6.94 9.55
CA GLY A 197 7.36 5.55 9.88
C GLY A 197 8.50 4.54 9.92
N GLY A 198 9.65 5.01 10.39
CA GLY A 198 10.87 4.20 10.44
C GLY A 198 11.74 4.35 9.20
N TYR A 199 11.25 5.03 8.17
CA TYR A 199 12.05 5.44 7.03
C TYR A 199 12.76 6.76 7.32
N HIS A 200 14.02 6.84 6.91
CA HIS A 200 14.90 7.98 7.14
C HIS A 200 14.73 9.10 6.09
N TYR A 201 13.71 9.00 5.24
CA TYR A 201 13.42 9.94 4.16
C TYR A 201 12.07 10.62 4.34
N GLN A 202 11.95 11.83 3.78
CA GLN A 202 10.69 12.57 3.72
C GLN A 202 9.72 11.86 2.77
N THR A 203 8.49 11.65 3.20
CA THR A 203 7.42 11.07 2.37
C THR A 203 6.44 12.15 1.94
N ARG A 204 5.72 11.88 0.84
CA ARG A 204 4.70 12.77 0.27
C ARG A 204 3.49 11.94 -0.16
N GLY A 205 2.32 12.59 -0.27
CA GLY A 205 1.06 11.97 -0.73
C GLY A 205 1.16 11.35 -2.13
N MET A 206 0.18 10.53 -2.50
CA MET A 206 0.09 9.95 -3.86
C MET A 206 -0.99 10.60 -4.74
N THR A 207 -1.81 11.50 -4.17
CA THR A 207 -2.92 12.17 -4.86
C THR A 207 -2.74 13.68 -4.88
N LYS A 208 -3.09 14.31 -6.01
CA LYS A 208 -3.15 15.77 -6.17
C LYS A 208 -4.52 16.19 -6.72
N ILE A 209 -5.01 17.33 -6.25
CA ILE A 209 -6.28 17.97 -6.65
C ILE A 209 -5.95 19.34 -7.26
#